data_AF-A0A1V3QYU1-F1
#
_entry.id   AF-A0A1V3QYU1-F1
#
_cell.length_a   1.000
_cell.length_b   1.000
_cell.length_c   1.000
_cell.angle_alpha   90.00
_cell.angle_beta   90.00
_cell.angle_gamma   90.00
#
_symmetry.space_group_name_H-M   'P 1'
#
loop_
_entity.id
_entity.type
_entity.pdbx_description
1 polymer ?
#
loop_
_entity_poly.entity_id
_entity_poly.type
_entity_poly.pdbx_seq_one_letter_code
_entity_poly.pdbx_strand_id
1 'polypeptide(L)'
;MNPNSRFLPVLSLLLLVGLFLASGCKSKKVSKESPAFTVIETAKTYRGTPYKYGGTTRAGMDCSALVFHSYYAIGVNLPRRSEDQSKLGQKVNLSQVQPGDLLFFATGKKKNQVTHSGIVTEATKVDIRFIHASTSLGVTEDYLSNKYWSGTFLFAKRILE
;
A
#
# COMPACT_ATOMS: atom_id res chain seq x y z
N MET A 1 -15.90 56.52 70.27
CA MET A 1 -14.47 56.24 70.54
C MET A 1 -14.20 54.78 70.20
N ASN A 2 -13.29 54.54 69.25
CA ASN A 2 -12.68 53.23 68.97
C ASN A 2 -11.72 52.89 70.13
N PRO A 3 -11.50 51.61 70.50
CA PRO A 3 -10.22 51.04 70.08
C PRO A 3 -10.22 49.53 69.76
N ASN A 4 -9.27 49.21 68.89
CA ASN A 4 -8.87 47.89 68.42
C ASN A 4 -8.14 47.05 69.49
N SER A 5 -8.27 45.72 69.42
CA SER A 5 -7.16 44.74 69.51
C SER A 5 -7.71 43.32 69.30
N ARG A 6 -7.55 42.71 68.12
CA ARG A 6 -6.46 41.80 67.74
C ARG A 6 -6.28 40.61 68.69
N PHE A 7 -6.80 39.44 68.31
CA PHE A 7 -6.19 38.13 68.60
C PHE A 7 -6.65 37.13 67.52
N LEU A 8 -5.71 36.71 66.67
CA LEU A 8 -5.76 35.47 65.88
C LEU A 8 -4.86 34.47 66.61
N PRO A 9 -5.22 33.17 66.66
CA PRO A 9 -4.42 32.23 65.88
C PRO A 9 -5.20 31.05 65.27
N VAL A 10 -4.77 30.69 64.06
CA VAL A 10 -4.54 29.31 63.58
C VAL A 10 -5.73 28.35 63.66
N LEU A 11 -6.41 28.15 62.51
CA LEU A 11 -6.97 26.83 62.22
C LEU A 11 -6.94 26.52 60.71
N SER A 12 -6.14 25.50 60.39
CA SER A 12 -6.19 24.65 59.19
C SER A 12 -5.81 25.26 57.82
N LEU A 13 -4.51 25.20 57.56
CA LEU A 13 -3.94 24.76 56.29
C LEU A 13 -4.41 23.31 55.97
N LEU A 14 -4.43 22.94 54.67
CA LEU A 14 -4.79 21.64 54.05
C LEU A 14 -6.31 21.46 53.82
N LEU A 15 -6.85 21.21 52.62
CA LEU A 15 -6.33 20.43 51.50
C LEU A 15 -7.10 20.82 50.20
N LEU A 16 -6.49 21.59 49.30
CA LEU A 16 -7.05 21.95 47.99
C LEU A 16 -6.63 20.90 46.95
N VAL A 17 -6.97 19.64 47.20
CA VAL A 17 -6.57 18.51 46.36
C VAL A 17 -7.75 18.02 45.54
N GLY A 18 -7.62 18.13 44.21
CA GLY A 18 -8.21 17.11 43.34
C GLY A 18 -9.16 17.58 42.24
N LEU A 19 -9.04 18.79 41.68
CA LEU A 19 -9.51 19.00 40.31
C LEU A 19 -8.46 18.45 39.33
N PHE A 20 -8.19 17.15 39.43
CA PHE A 20 -7.36 16.45 38.45
C PHE A 20 -8.17 16.35 37.17
N LEU A 21 -7.73 17.12 36.19
CA LEU A 21 -8.13 17.10 34.80
C LEU A 21 -8.35 15.65 34.35
N ALA A 22 -9.62 15.28 34.18
CA ALA A 22 -9.98 14.13 33.36
C ALA A 22 -9.66 14.49 31.90
N SER A 23 -8.36 14.52 31.58
CA SER A 23 -7.87 14.40 30.21
C SER A 23 -8.32 13.04 29.72
N GLY A 24 -9.51 12.99 29.14
CA GLY A 24 -10.02 11.82 28.46
C GLY A 24 -8.95 11.38 27.48
N CYS A 25 -8.34 10.23 27.76
CA CYS A 25 -7.39 9.62 26.85
C CYS A 25 -8.22 9.16 25.64
N LYS A 26 -8.33 10.03 24.64
CA LYS A 26 -8.99 9.74 23.37
C LYS A 26 -8.10 8.72 22.68
N SER A 27 -8.37 7.44 22.91
CA SER A 27 -7.70 6.34 22.23
C SER A 27 -7.83 6.60 20.72
N LYS A 28 -6.73 6.95 20.06
CA LYS A 28 -6.73 7.16 18.60
C LYS A 28 -7.15 5.82 18.01
N LYS A 29 -8.35 5.75 17.40
CA LYS A 29 -8.70 4.64 16.51
C LYS A 29 -7.60 4.60 15.45
N VAL A 30 -6.74 3.58 15.50
CA VAL A 30 -5.85 3.26 14.39
C VAL A 30 -6.76 2.97 13.21
N SER A 31 -6.82 3.90 12.25
CA SER A 31 -7.56 3.68 11.02
C SER A 31 -6.96 2.45 10.35
N LYS A 32 -7.75 1.38 10.19
CA LYS A 32 -7.36 0.22 9.41
C LYS A 32 -6.93 0.73 8.03
N GLU A 33 -5.66 0.57 7.69
CA GLU A 33 -5.15 0.96 6.38
C GLU A 33 -5.94 0.22 5.29
N SER A 34 -6.14 0.87 4.14
CA SER A 34 -6.92 0.25 3.07
C SER A 34 -6.20 -1.00 2.54
N PRO A 35 -6.93 -2.03 2.08
CA PRO A 35 -6.30 -3.22 1.52
C PRO A 35 -5.32 -2.90 0.37
N ALA A 36 -5.67 -1.94 -0.48
CA ALA A 36 -4.79 -1.47 -1.56
C ALA A 36 -3.49 -0.85 -1.03
N PHE A 37 -3.55 -0.08 0.05
CA PHE A 37 -2.35 0.48 0.69
C PHE A 37 -1.43 -0.65 1.18
N THR A 38 -1.96 -1.64 1.90
CA THR A 38 -1.17 -2.78 2.38
C THR A 38 -0.53 -3.58 1.25
N VAL A 39 -1.27 -3.81 0.14
CA VAL A 39 -0.73 -4.47 -1.06
C VAL A 39 0.47 -3.70 -1.61
N ILE A 40 0.33 -2.38 -1.78
CA ILE A 40 1.37 -1.53 -2.35
C ILE A 40 2.59 -1.47 -1.44
N GLU A 41 2.41 -1.25 -0.14
CA GLU A 41 3.52 -1.18 0.81
C GLU A 41 4.23 -2.54 0.93
N THR A 42 3.48 -3.65 0.89
CA THR A 42 4.08 -4.99 0.84
C THR A 42 4.96 -5.14 -0.40
N ALA A 43 4.45 -4.76 -1.59
CA ALA A 43 5.21 -4.81 -2.84
C ALA A 43 6.49 -3.97 -2.75
N LYS A 44 6.41 -2.76 -2.17
CA LYS A 44 7.55 -1.87 -1.98
C LYS A 44 8.61 -2.48 -1.05
N THR A 45 8.25 -3.33 -0.09
CA THR A 45 9.26 -4.02 0.72
C THR A 45 10.19 -4.93 -0.09
N TYR A 46 9.80 -5.33 -1.30
CA TYR A 46 10.61 -6.16 -2.18
C TYR A 46 11.54 -5.37 -3.11
N ARG A 47 11.52 -4.03 -3.08
CA ARG A 47 12.36 -3.17 -3.94
C ARG A 47 13.81 -3.67 -3.96
N GLY A 48 14.40 -3.73 -5.15
CA GLY A 48 15.77 -4.20 -5.37
C GLY A 48 15.95 -5.72 -5.33
N THR A 49 14.92 -6.51 -5.02
CA THR A 49 14.99 -7.98 -5.16
C THR A 49 15.28 -8.33 -6.62
N PRO A 50 16.36 -9.08 -6.93
CA PRO A 50 16.69 -9.43 -8.31
C PRO A 50 15.58 -10.21 -9.01
N TYR A 51 15.49 -10.11 -10.32
CA TYR A 51 14.56 -10.96 -11.06
C TYR A 51 15.07 -12.40 -11.12
N LYS A 52 14.17 -13.35 -10.88
CA LYS A 52 14.40 -14.78 -11.13
C LYS A 52 13.13 -15.42 -11.63
N TYR A 53 13.17 -16.01 -12.83
CA TYR A 53 12.02 -16.74 -13.39
C TYR A 53 11.58 -17.87 -12.45
N GLY A 54 10.30 -17.89 -12.08
CA GLY A 54 9.74 -18.83 -11.09
C GLY A 54 10.12 -18.53 -9.64
N GLY A 55 11.01 -17.57 -9.40
CA GLY A 55 11.48 -17.21 -8.06
C GLY A 55 10.38 -16.60 -7.20
N THR A 56 10.42 -16.87 -5.89
CA THR A 56 9.39 -16.45 -4.93
C THR A 56 9.98 -15.84 -3.66
N THR A 57 11.28 -15.52 -3.64
CA THR A 57 11.99 -15.13 -2.42
C THR A 57 12.74 -13.81 -2.61
N ARG A 58 13.27 -13.25 -1.52
CA ARG A 58 14.11 -12.04 -1.57
C ARG A 58 15.47 -12.24 -2.23
N ALA A 59 15.91 -13.49 -2.45
CA ALA A 59 17.09 -13.80 -3.26
C ALA A 59 16.80 -13.74 -4.76
N GLY A 60 15.53 -13.71 -5.16
CA GLY A 60 15.12 -13.57 -6.54
C GLY A 60 13.65 -13.91 -6.73
N MET A 61 12.92 -13.06 -7.46
CA MET A 61 11.50 -13.25 -7.71
C MET A 61 11.06 -12.82 -9.12
N ASP A 62 9.96 -13.39 -9.60
CA ASP A 62 9.32 -12.93 -10.84
C ASP A 62 8.14 -11.99 -10.57
N CYS A 63 7.60 -11.43 -11.66
CA CYS A 63 6.51 -10.45 -11.63
C CYS A 63 5.24 -10.98 -10.96
N SER A 64 4.89 -12.24 -11.24
CA SER A 64 3.72 -12.86 -10.65
C SER A 64 3.89 -13.26 -9.18
N ALA A 65 5.12 -13.52 -8.73
CA ALA A 65 5.43 -13.71 -7.30
C ALA A 65 5.27 -12.41 -6.52
N LEU A 66 5.70 -11.28 -7.09
CA LEU A 66 5.52 -9.98 -6.46
C LEU A 66 4.03 -9.68 -6.24
N VAL A 67 3.20 -9.92 -7.26
CA VAL A 67 1.74 -9.80 -7.16
C VAL A 67 1.17 -10.76 -6.11
N PHE A 68 1.57 -12.03 -6.18
CA PHE A 68 1.14 -13.08 -5.25
C PHE A 68 1.39 -12.68 -3.79
N HIS A 69 2.63 -12.35 -3.43
CA HIS A 69 3.00 -12.03 -2.05
C HIS A 69 2.32 -10.75 -1.55
N SER A 70 2.19 -9.75 -2.41
CA SER A 70 1.55 -8.47 -2.06
C SER A 70 0.08 -8.64 -1.72
N TYR A 71 -0.65 -9.43 -2.52
CA TYR A 71 -2.06 -9.73 -2.26
C TYR A 71 -2.27 -10.75 -1.13
N TYR A 72 -1.33 -11.68 -0.94
CA TYR A 72 -1.38 -12.62 0.18
C TYR A 72 -1.31 -11.91 1.54
N ALA A 73 -0.62 -10.77 1.63
CA ALA A 73 -0.54 -9.97 2.86
C ALA A 73 -1.90 -9.46 3.38
N ILE A 74 -2.90 -9.38 2.52
CA ILE A 74 -4.29 -9.04 2.88
C ILE A 74 -5.23 -10.25 2.85
N GLY A 75 -4.68 -11.47 2.76
CA GLY A 75 -5.44 -12.72 2.74
C GLY A 75 -6.02 -13.11 1.38
N VAL A 76 -5.66 -12.41 0.29
CA VAL A 76 -6.13 -12.74 -1.06
C VAL A 76 -5.15 -13.70 -1.73
N ASN A 77 -5.57 -14.94 -1.92
CA ASN A 77 -4.73 -15.98 -2.53
C ASN A 77 -4.87 -15.99 -4.06
N LEU A 78 -3.95 -15.33 -4.74
CA LEU A 78 -3.91 -15.31 -6.21
C LEU A 78 -3.17 -16.54 -6.77
N PRO A 79 -3.48 -16.99 -8.00
CA PRO A 79 -2.71 -18.04 -8.65
C PRO A 79 -1.27 -17.57 -8.92
N ARG A 80 -0.34 -18.52 -9.04
CA ARG A 80 1.09 -18.21 -9.12
C ARG A 80 1.54 -17.60 -10.45
N ARG A 81 0.82 -17.84 -11.55
CA ARG A 81 1.18 -17.36 -12.91
C ARG A 81 0.45 -16.08 -13.26
N SER A 82 1.15 -15.11 -13.88
CA SER A 82 0.56 -13.85 -14.35
C SER A 82 -0.62 -14.05 -15.31
N GLU A 83 -0.52 -15.05 -16.20
CA GLU A 83 -1.61 -15.42 -17.11
C GLU A 83 -2.89 -15.81 -16.37
N ASP A 84 -2.78 -16.58 -15.28
CA ASP A 84 -3.94 -16.99 -14.49
C ASP A 84 -4.45 -15.86 -13.61
N GLN A 85 -3.56 -15.03 -13.07
CA GLN A 85 -3.91 -13.81 -12.34
C GLN A 85 -4.74 -12.86 -13.23
N SER A 86 -4.39 -12.75 -14.51
CA SER A 86 -5.07 -11.86 -15.47
C SER A 86 -6.54 -12.22 -15.74
N LYS A 87 -6.93 -13.47 -15.44
CA LYS A 87 -8.30 -13.98 -15.61
C LYS A 87 -9.20 -13.61 -14.43
N LEU A 88 -8.65 -13.16 -13.30
CA LEU A 88 -9.38 -12.85 -12.08
C LEU A 88 -9.78 -11.37 -11.99
N GLY A 89 -10.84 -11.09 -11.24
CA GLY A 89 -11.35 -9.74 -11.02
C GLY A 89 -11.94 -9.08 -12.26
N GLN A 90 -12.16 -7.77 -12.20
CA GLN A 90 -12.86 -7.01 -13.23
C GLN A 90 -11.89 -6.26 -14.15
N LYS A 91 -12.21 -6.11 -15.43
CA LYS A 91 -11.40 -5.29 -16.36
C LYS A 91 -11.65 -3.81 -16.09
N VAL A 92 -10.59 -3.01 -16.05
CA VAL A 92 -10.65 -1.58 -15.74
C VAL A 92 -10.18 -0.76 -16.94
N ASN A 93 -10.91 0.31 -17.26
CA ASN A 93 -10.45 1.29 -18.23
C ASN A 93 -9.29 2.10 -17.64
N LEU A 94 -8.31 2.47 -18.47
CA LEU A 94 -7.14 3.23 -17.99
C LEU A 94 -7.51 4.52 -17.24
N SER A 95 -8.59 5.20 -17.65
CA SER A 95 -9.10 6.41 -16.97
C SER A 95 -9.69 6.16 -15.57
N GLN A 96 -9.94 4.91 -15.21
CA GLN A 96 -10.53 4.48 -13.94
C GLN A 96 -9.56 3.67 -13.09
N VAL A 97 -8.32 3.50 -13.53
CA VAL A 97 -7.28 2.77 -12.79
C VAL A 97 -7.00 3.48 -11.46
N GLN A 98 -6.81 2.67 -10.42
CA GLN A 98 -6.56 3.12 -9.06
C GLN A 98 -5.35 2.38 -8.47
N PRO A 99 -4.71 2.95 -7.44
CA PRO A 99 -3.69 2.23 -6.68
C PRO A 99 -4.19 0.86 -6.20
N GLY A 100 -3.37 -0.17 -6.40
CA GLY A 100 -3.69 -1.56 -6.10
C GLY A 100 -4.15 -2.37 -7.32
N ASP A 101 -4.66 -1.72 -8.39
CA ASP A 101 -5.01 -2.42 -9.63
C ASP A 101 -3.78 -3.11 -10.24
N LEU A 102 -4.02 -4.17 -11.00
CA LEU A 102 -2.99 -4.94 -11.69
C LEU A 102 -2.90 -4.52 -13.15
N LEU A 103 -1.69 -4.27 -13.65
CA LEU A 103 -1.41 -4.06 -15.07
C LEU A 103 -0.81 -5.33 -15.66
N PHE A 104 -1.25 -5.72 -16.85
CA PHE A 104 -0.76 -6.89 -17.57
C PHE A 104 -0.17 -6.51 -18.93
N PHE A 105 0.92 -7.19 -19.30
CA PHE A 105 1.73 -6.84 -20.47
C PHE A 105 2.14 -8.08 -21.29
N ALA A 106 2.39 -7.87 -22.59
CA ALA A 106 2.98 -8.81 -23.54
C ALA A 106 4.42 -8.41 -23.88
N THR A 107 5.36 -8.75 -22.98
CA THR A 107 6.80 -8.51 -23.12
C THR A 107 7.54 -9.59 -23.92
N GLY A 108 6.87 -10.72 -24.22
CA GLY A 108 7.40 -11.80 -25.04
C GLY A 108 7.19 -11.61 -26.56
N LYS A 109 7.44 -12.68 -27.33
CA LYS A 109 7.27 -12.69 -28.80
C LYS A 109 5.82 -12.52 -29.23
N LYS A 110 4.87 -13.12 -28.50
CA LYS A 110 3.44 -13.08 -28.80
C LYS A 110 2.83 -11.82 -28.17
N LYS A 111 2.32 -10.90 -29.01
CA LYS A 111 1.80 -9.59 -28.60
C LYS A 111 0.45 -9.62 -27.87
N ASN A 112 -0.24 -10.76 -27.85
CA ASN A 112 -1.55 -10.94 -27.24
C ASN A 112 -1.54 -11.90 -26.04
N GLN A 113 -0.36 -12.29 -25.55
CA GLN A 113 -0.22 -13.19 -24.41
C GLN A 113 0.32 -12.43 -23.20
N VAL A 114 -0.32 -12.61 -22.05
CA VAL A 114 0.19 -12.09 -20.78
C VAL A 114 1.48 -12.81 -20.43
N THR A 115 2.59 -12.07 -20.39
CA THR A 115 3.90 -12.58 -19.97
C THR A 115 4.47 -11.81 -18.79
N HIS A 116 3.86 -10.70 -18.41
CA HIS A 116 4.34 -9.84 -17.34
C HIS A 116 3.19 -9.11 -16.63
N SER A 117 3.42 -8.73 -15.37
CA SER A 117 2.45 -8.06 -14.51
C SER A 117 3.10 -7.02 -13.60
N GLY A 118 2.33 -6.02 -13.19
CA GLY A 118 2.72 -5.01 -12.20
C GLY A 118 1.53 -4.55 -11.35
N ILE A 119 1.82 -3.91 -10.22
CA ILE A 119 0.82 -3.36 -9.30
C ILE A 119 0.86 -1.83 -9.40
N VAL A 120 -0.27 -1.20 -9.65
CA VAL A 120 -0.37 0.26 -9.68
C VAL A 120 -0.09 0.83 -8.30
N THR A 121 0.91 1.70 -8.21
CA THR A 121 1.28 2.40 -6.97
C THR A 121 0.69 3.81 -6.93
N GLU A 122 0.47 4.42 -8.09
CA GLU A 122 -0.05 5.76 -8.25
C GLU A 122 -0.81 5.88 -9.57
N ALA A 123 -1.98 6.50 -9.54
CA ALA A 123 -2.78 6.78 -10.74
C ALA A 123 -3.21 8.24 -10.72
N THR A 124 -2.75 9.01 -11.70
CA THR A 124 -3.10 10.41 -11.87
C THR A 124 -3.77 10.64 -13.21
N LYS A 125 -4.25 11.85 -13.48
CA LYS A 125 -4.75 12.23 -14.81
C LYS A 125 -3.65 12.27 -15.87
N VAL A 126 -2.38 12.31 -15.45
CA VAL A 126 -1.22 12.44 -16.34
C VAL A 126 -0.63 11.08 -16.68
N ASP A 127 -0.40 10.25 -15.65
CA ASP A 127 0.25 8.96 -15.82
C ASP A 127 -0.09 7.98 -14.68
N ILE A 128 0.26 6.71 -14.91
CA ILE A 128 0.11 5.60 -13.98
C ILE A 128 1.51 5.08 -13.66
N ARG A 129 1.87 5.09 -12.37
CA ARG A 129 3.10 4.49 -11.85
C ARG A 129 2.79 3.11 -11.31
N PHE A 130 3.65 2.14 -11.60
CA PHE A 130 3.46 0.76 -11.14
C PHE A 130 4.77 0.11 -10.73
N ILE A 131 4.69 -0.77 -9.73
CA ILE A 131 5.80 -1.59 -9.25
C ILE A 131 5.74 -2.97 -9.88
N HIS A 132 6.88 -3.49 -10.31
CA HIS A 132 6.99 -4.81 -10.93
C HIS A 132 8.41 -5.39 -10.76
N ALA A 133 8.58 -6.70 -10.98
CA ALA A 133 9.90 -7.32 -11.04
C ALA A 133 10.47 -7.24 -12.47
N SER A 134 11.29 -6.22 -12.75
CA SER A 134 12.00 -6.04 -14.01
C SER A 134 13.09 -7.09 -14.21
N THR A 135 13.18 -7.68 -15.41
CA THR A 135 14.23 -8.66 -15.73
C THR A 135 15.65 -8.12 -15.64
N SER A 136 15.85 -6.80 -15.75
CA SER A 136 17.17 -6.16 -15.69
C SER A 136 17.45 -5.44 -14.37
N LEU A 137 16.41 -4.87 -13.74
CA LEU A 137 16.57 -4.00 -12.56
C LEU A 137 16.06 -4.64 -11.26
N GLY A 138 15.49 -5.84 -11.33
CA GLY A 138 14.78 -6.43 -10.20
C GLY A 138 13.48 -5.69 -9.90
N VAL A 139 13.00 -5.76 -8.66
CA VAL A 139 11.78 -5.07 -8.26
C VAL A 139 11.98 -3.55 -8.25
N THR A 140 11.32 -2.87 -9.17
CA THR A 140 11.40 -1.43 -9.41
C THR A 140 10.04 -0.84 -9.76
N GLU A 141 9.95 0.48 -9.81
CA GLU A 141 8.78 1.19 -10.32
C GLU A 141 9.10 1.83 -11.67
N ASP A 142 8.10 1.84 -12.55
CA ASP A 142 8.13 2.47 -13.86
C ASP A 142 6.81 3.21 -14.11
N TYR A 143 6.82 4.07 -15.12
CA TYR A 143 5.65 4.79 -15.61
C TYR A 143 5.07 4.09 -16.84
N LEU A 144 3.73 3.99 -16.91
CA LEU A 144 3.04 3.34 -18.02
C LEU A 144 3.25 4.11 -19.34
N SER A 145 3.40 5.43 -19.28
CA SER A 145 3.71 6.27 -20.45
C SER A 145 5.06 5.96 -21.11
N ASN A 146 5.98 5.25 -20.43
CA ASN A 146 7.24 4.84 -21.02
C ASN A 146 6.98 4.06 -22.33
N LYS A 147 7.73 4.37 -23.39
CA LYS A 147 7.53 3.78 -24.73
C LYS A 147 7.53 2.24 -24.72
N TYR A 148 8.37 1.62 -23.89
CA TYR A 148 8.42 0.16 -23.78
C TYR A 148 7.15 -0.41 -23.11
N TRP A 149 6.73 0.19 -21.99
CA TRP A 149 5.58 -0.28 -21.22
C TRP A 149 4.25 0.00 -21.93
N SER A 150 4.07 1.20 -22.48
CA SER A 150 2.90 1.54 -23.30
C SER A 150 2.78 0.63 -24.53
N GLY A 151 3.89 0.31 -25.20
CA GLY A 151 3.90 -0.58 -26.38
C GLY A 151 3.70 -2.07 -26.09
N THR A 152 3.74 -2.48 -24.82
CA THR A 152 3.52 -3.87 -24.40
C THR A 152 2.29 -4.04 -23.50
N PHE A 153 1.63 -2.95 -23.11
CA PHE A 153 0.45 -2.97 -22.26
C PHE A 153 -0.74 -3.66 -22.95
N LEU A 154 -1.44 -4.51 -22.20
CA LEU A 154 -2.62 -5.22 -22.68
C LEU A 154 -3.90 -4.65 -22.05
N PHE A 155 -3.97 -4.68 -20.72
CA PHE A 155 -5.15 -4.25 -19.96
C PHE A 155 -4.85 -4.17 -18.46
N ALA A 156 -5.75 -3.50 -17.73
CA ALA A 156 -5.75 -3.45 -16.27
C ALA A 156 -6.88 -4.32 -15.67
N LYS A 157 -6.65 -4.85 -14.47
CA LYS A 157 -7.64 -5.62 -13.70
C LYS A 157 -7.72 -5.10 -12.26
N ARG A 158 -8.93 -5.05 -11.71
CA ARG A 158 -9.21 -4.77 -10.30
C ARG A 158 -9.60 -6.04 -9.59
N ILE A 159 -8.87 -6.34 -8.51
CA ILE A 159 -9.11 -7.50 -7.65
C ILE A 159 -9.84 -7.10 -6.36
N LEU A 160 -9.55 -5.90 -5.84
CA LEU A 160 -10.14 -5.36 -4.62
C LEU A 160 -11.41 -4.59 -4.98
N GLU A 161 -12.53 -4.95 -4.37
CA GLU A 161 -13.79 -4.19 -4.47
C GLU A 161 -13.80 -2.99 -3.52
#